data_AF-A0A9X9JDT8-F1
#
_entry.id   AF-A0A9X9JDT8-F1
#
_cell.length_a   1.000
_cell.length_b   1.000
_cell.length_c   1.000
_cell.angle_alpha   90.00
_cell.angle_beta   90.00
_cell.angle_gamma   90.00
#
_symmetry.space_group_name_H-M   'P 1'
#
loop_
_entity.id
_entity.type
_entity.pdbx_description
1 polymer ?
#
loop_
_entity_poly.entity_id
_entity_poly.type
_entity_poly.pdbx_seq_one_letter_code
_entity_poly.pdbx_strand_id
1 'polypeptide(L)'
;MRKWLNWIGLGLMAAAAAAMIAGDALAGEPSQPWAPTAEKFYLQFDLLAPADISCDASGPGVRVKATRNLVGKPVLRLTGNVSDAEISCWRPDGSRYVTRANRALPYNSAEPVRATVSFDAARDAMTVVLRRGDQDRIARVLPRAFVRVQ
;
A
#
# COMPACT_ATOMS: atom_id res chain seq x y z
N MET A 1 3.50 52.10 -3.67
CA MET A 1 4.28 50.87 -3.98
C MET A 1 3.87 49.61 -3.17
N ARG A 2 3.02 49.69 -2.14
CA ARG A 2 2.62 48.52 -1.31
C ARG A 2 1.41 47.71 -1.82
N LYS A 3 0.56 48.29 -2.67
CA LYS A 3 -0.66 47.63 -3.21
C LYS A 3 -0.37 46.58 -4.29
N TRP A 4 0.72 46.74 -5.04
CA TRP A 4 1.04 45.90 -6.20
C TRP A 4 1.69 44.56 -5.81
N LEU A 5 2.45 44.55 -4.71
CA LEU A 5 3.08 43.34 -4.15
C LEU A 5 2.04 42.34 -3.61
N ASN A 6 0.93 42.84 -3.07
CA ASN A 6 -0.18 41.99 -2.59
C ASN A 6 -0.94 41.30 -3.72
N TRP A 7 -0.96 41.87 -4.93
CA TRP A 7 -1.67 41.29 -6.09
C TRP A 7 -0.89 40.15 -6.72
N ILE A 8 0.44 40.27 -6.78
CA ILE A 8 1.31 39.18 -7.27
C ILE A 8 1.28 38.00 -6.29
N GLY A 9 1.32 38.27 -4.98
CA GLY A 9 1.19 37.24 -3.95
C GLY A 9 -0.17 36.52 -3.98
N LEU A 10 -1.26 37.25 -4.22
CA LEU A 10 -2.60 36.65 -4.38
C LEU A 10 -2.72 35.83 -5.67
N GLY A 11 -2.14 36.29 -6.78
CA GLY A 11 -2.12 35.58 -8.05
C GLY A 11 -1.34 34.26 -7.97
N LEU A 12 -0.20 34.25 -7.29
CA LEU A 12 0.60 33.04 -7.07
C LEU A 12 -0.11 32.01 -6.17
N MET A 13 -0.82 32.46 -5.13
CA MET A 13 -1.63 31.57 -4.29
C MET A 13 -2.84 30.99 -5.03
N ALA A 14 -3.51 31.79 -5.87
CA ALA A 14 -4.60 31.32 -6.72
C ALA A 14 -4.12 30.29 -7.76
N ALA A 15 -2.94 30.50 -8.35
CA ALA A 15 -2.35 29.56 -9.30
C ALA A 15 -1.94 28.23 -8.64
N ALA A 16 -1.41 28.26 -7.41
CA ALA A 16 -1.10 27.05 -6.65
C ALA A 16 -2.36 26.25 -6.28
N ALA A 17 -3.45 26.93 -5.89
CA ALA A 17 -4.73 26.29 -5.62
C ALA A 17 -5.33 25.66 -6.89
N ALA A 18 -5.26 26.36 -8.03
CA ALA A 18 -5.75 25.84 -9.31
C ALA A 18 -4.94 24.63 -9.81
N ALA A 19 -3.62 24.60 -9.57
CA ALA A 19 -2.78 23.46 -9.93
C ALA A 19 -3.10 22.20 -9.12
N MET A 20 -3.49 22.34 -7.84
CA MET A 20 -3.95 21.20 -7.05
C MET A 20 -5.31 20.68 -7.53
N ILE A 21 -6.22 21.57 -7.94
CA ILE A 21 -7.56 21.20 -8.46
C ILE A 21 -7.47 20.55 -9.84
N ALA A 22 -6.58 21.04 -10.72
CA ALA A 22 -6.38 20.47 -12.06
C ALA A 22 -5.66 19.11 -12.04
N GLY A 23 -4.84 18.84 -11.02
CA GLY A 23 -4.22 17.53 -10.80
C GLY A 23 -5.24 16.42 -10.53
N ASP A 24 -6.34 16.74 -9.83
CA ASP A 24 -7.43 15.79 -9.54
C ASP A 24 -8.38 15.59 -10.73
N ALA A 25 -8.46 16.56 -11.67
CA ALA A 25 -9.37 16.47 -12.81
C ALA A 25 -8.84 15.64 -14.00
N LEU A 26 -7.51 15.42 -14.09
CA LEU A 26 -6.88 14.65 -15.18
C LEU A 26 -6.58 13.19 -14.82
N ALA A 27 -6.71 12.82 -13.54
CA ALA A 27 -6.66 11.43 -13.09
C ALA A 27 -8.10 10.90 -13.01
N GLY A 28 -8.65 10.49 -14.16
CA GLY A 28 -10.05 10.11 -14.30
C GLY A 28 -10.50 9.04 -13.29
N GLU A 29 -11.21 9.48 -12.25
CA GLU A 29 -12.28 8.79 -11.52
C GLU A 29 -12.89 9.78 -10.52
N PRO A 30 -14.23 9.99 -10.49
CA PRO A 30 -14.86 10.94 -9.57
C PRO A 30 -14.74 10.43 -8.12
N SER A 31 -13.87 11.06 -7.34
CA SER A 31 -13.73 10.84 -5.90
C SER A 31 -14.96 11.36 -5.14
N GLN A 32 -15.61 10.52 -4.34
CA GLN A 32 -16.79 10.91 -3.55
C GLN A 32 -16.40 11.76 -2.33
N PRO A 33 -17.11 12.89 -2.05
CA PRO A 33 -16.70 13.91 -1.06
C PRO A 33 -16.71 13.48 0.42
N TRP A 34 -17.17 12.27 0.76
CA TRP A 34 -17.26 11.73 2.13
C TRP A 34 -16.65 10.33 2.30
N ALA A 35 -15.72 9.90 1.44
CA ALA A 35 -15.03 8.62 1.59
C ALA A 35 -13.63 8.80 2.20
N PRO A 36 -13.44 8.66 3.52
CA PRO A 36 -12.11 8.68 4.13
C PRO A 36 -11.46 7.29 4.03
N THR A 37 -10.79 6.98 2.92
CA THR A 37 -9.98 5.75 2.83
C THR A 37 -8.67 5.99 2.09
N ALA A 38 -7.81 6.85 2.63
CA ALA A 38 -6.38 6.71 2.34
C ALA A 38 -5.81 5.59 3.23
N GLU A 39 -6.40 4.40 3.19
CA GLU A 39 -5.83 3.23 3.85
C GLU A 39 -4.47 2.97 3.23
N LYS A 40 -3.48 2.60 4.04
CA LYS A 40 -2.11 2.37 3.58
C LYS A 40 -1.65 1.02 4.12
N PHE A 41 -1.39 0.09 3.21
CA PHE A 41 -0.84 -1.22 3.53
C PHE A 41 0.46 -1.45 2.77
N TYR A 42 1.43 -2.04 3.45
CA TYR A 42 2.69 -2.45 2.87
C TYR A 42 2.86 -3.94 3.09
N LEU A 43 2.86 -4.74 2.03
CA LEU A 43 3.32 -6.13 2.09
C LEU A 43 4.82 -6.17 1.79
N GLN A 44 5.57 -6.74 2.70
CA GLN A 44 7.01 -6.90 2.62
C GLN A 44 7.37 -8.33 2.98
N PHE A 45 8.59 -8.71 2.62
CA PHE A 45 9.11 -10.03 2.86
C PHE A 45 10.36 -9.98 3.72
N ASP A 46 10.59 -11.03 4.49
CA ASP A 46 11.83 -11.21 5.22
C ASP A 46 13.03 -11.49 4.29
N LEU A 47 14.19 -11.69 4.90
CA LEU A 47 15.44 -11.96 4.18
C LEU A 47 15.45 -13.33 3.48
N LEU A 48 14.63 -14.28 3.94
CA LEU A 48 14.58 -15.65 3.44
C LEU A 48 13.71 -15.77 2.18
N ALA A 49 12.79 -14.83 1.97
CA ALA A 49 11.96 -14.82 0.77
C ALA A 49 12.79 -14.73 -0.51
N PRO A 50 12.43 -15.46 -1.57
CA PRO A 50 13.17 -15.44 -2.81
C PRO A 50 13.00 -14.07 -3.51
N ALA A 51 14.05 -13.61 -4.21
CA ALA A 51 14.03 -12.29 -4.84
C ALA A 51 13.13 -12.21 -6.08
N ASP A 52 12.80 -13.36 -6.67
CA ASP A 52 11.97 -13.50 -7.87
C ASP A 52 10.46 -13.44 -7.60
N ILE A 53 10.04 -13.43 -6.33
CA ILE A 53 8.62 -13.30 -5.99
C ILE A 53 8.09 -11.93 -6.40
N SER A 54 6.93 -11.93 -7.05
CA SER A 54 6.20 -10.75 -7.49
C SER A 54 4.83 -10.77 -6.87
N CYS A 55 4.29 -9.59 -6.56
CA CYS A 55 2.98 -9.45 -5.97
C CYS A 55 2.20 -8.34 -6.65
N ASP A 56 0.89 -8.50 -6.68
CA ASP A 56 -0.06 -7.48 -7.12
C ASP A 56 -1.34 -7.58 -6.29
N ALA A 57 -2.18 -6.55 -6.41
CA ALA A 57 -3.48 -6.53 -5.76
C ALA A 57 -4.55 -5.92 -6.66
N SER A 58 -5.78 -6.38 -6.50
CA SER A 58 -6.93 -5.86 -7.23
C SER A 58 -8.09 -5.57 -6.30
N GLY A 59 -8.91 -4.58 -6.65
CA GLY A 59 -10.09 -4.20 -5.88
C GLY A 59 -10.59 -2.81 -6.27
N PRO A 60 -11.89 -2.51 -6.07
CA PRO A 60 -12.44 -1.19 -6.39
C PRO A 60 -11.74 -0.08 -5.59
N GLY A 61 -11.23 0.95 -6.28
CA GLY A 61 -10.56 2.08 -5.62
C GLY A 61 -9.21 1.75 -4.97
N VAL A 62 -8.60 0.60 -5.30
CA VAL A 62 -7.25 0.23 -4.85
C VAL A 62 -6.21 0.73 -5.84
N ARG A 63 -5.20 1.43 -5.32
CA ARG A 63 -4.01 1.82 -6.08
C ARG A 63 -2.82 1.01 -5.58
N VAL A 64 -2.12 0.38 -6.53
CA VAL A 64 -0.99 -0.50 -6.25
C VAL A 64 0.31 0.11 -6.76
N LYS A 65 1.37 -0.02 -5.95
CA LYS A 65 2.74 0.28 -6.37
C LYS A 65 3.66 -0.83 -5.88
N ALA A 66 4.16 -1.65 -6.81
CA ALA A 66 5.19 -2.63 -6.54
C ALA A 66 6.57 -1.98 -6.67
N THR A 67 7.41 -2.15 -5.65
CA THR A 67 8.81 -1.71 -5.64
C THR A 67 9.70 -2.82 -5.06
N ARG A 68 11.00 -2.55 -4.94
CA ARG A 68 11.94 -3.41 -4.21
C ARG A 68 12.60 -2.62 -3.10
N ASN A 69 12.95 -3.30 -2.00
CA ASN A 69 13.75 -2.71 -0.93
C ASN A 69 15.26 -2.73 -1.30
N LEU A 70 16.11 -2.18 -0.42
CA LEU A 70 17.56 -2.11 -0.63
C LEU A 70 18.23 -3.48 -0.79
N VAL A 71 17.61 -4.54 -0.27
CA VAL A 71 18.10 -5.93 -0.36
C VAL A 71 17.44 -6.68 -1.53
N GLY A 72 16.74 -5.96 -2.42
CA GLY A 72 16.09 -6.49 -3.61
C GLY A 72 14.78 -7.24 -3.36
N LYS A 73 14.30 -7.34 -2.12
CA LYS A 73 13.02 -8.01 -1.81
C LYS A 73 11.84 -7.16 -2.28
N PRO A 74 10.77 -7.78 -2.80
CA PRO A 74 9.61 -7.04 -3.25
C PRO A 74 8.90 -6.35 -2.07
N VAL A 75 8.36 -5.18 -2.36
CA VAL A 75 7.52 -4.41 -1.46
C VAL A 75 6.28 -4.00 -2.25
N LEU A 76 5.11 -4.47 -1.83
CA LEU A 76 3.83 -4.08 -2.40
C LEU A 76 3.22 -3.00 -1.53
N ARG A 77 3.02 -1.80 -2.10
CA ARG A 77 2.30 -0.71 -1.43
C ARG A 77 0.90 -0.62 -2.01
N LEU A 78 -0.10 -0.66 -1.14
CA LEU A 78 -1.51 -0.50 -1.48
C LEU A 78 -2.04 0.76 -0.81
N THR A 79 -2.85 1.51 -1.55
CA THR A 79 -3.55 2.69 -1.04
C THR A 79 -4.97 2.78 -1.57
N GLY A 80 -5.89 3.38 -0.82
CA GLY A 80 -7.31 3.47 -1.22
C GLY A 80 -8.18 2.53 -0.39
N ASN A 81 -9.05 1.75 -1.04
CA ASN A 81 -9.90 0.75 -0.38
C ASN A 81 -9.16 -0.58 -0.15
N VAL A 82 -8.16 -0.55 0.72
CA VAL A 82 -7.21 -1.64 0.90
C VAL A 82 -7.80 -2.83 1.67
N SER A 83 -8.77 -2.62 2.56
CA SER A 83 -9.46 -3.71 3.26
C SER A 83 -10.16 -4.68 2.31
N ASP A 84 -10.62 -4.20 1.16
CA ASP A 84 -11.32 -5.04 0.17
C ASP A 84 -10.38 -5.60 -0.91
N ALA A 85 -9.13 -5.16 -0.95
CA ALA A 85 -8.15 -5.65 -1.92
C ALA A 85 -7.93 -7.16 -1.82
N GLU A 86 -7.87 -7.83 -2.95
CA GLU A 86 -7.38 -9.21 -3.08
C GLU A 86 -5.90 -9.16 -3.45
N ILE A 87 -5.05 -9.79 -2.64
CA ILE A 87 -3.60 -9.79 -2.82
C ILE A 87 -3.14 -11.14 -3.31
N SER A 88 -2.42 -11.15 -4.42
CA SER A 88 -1.81 -12.36 -4.99
C SER A 88 -0.32 -12.16 -5.23
N CYS A 89 0.44 -13.22 -5.06
CA CYS A 89 1.86 -13.25 -5.38
C CYS A 89 2.19 -14.50 -6.20
N TRP A 90 3.20 -14.41 -7.04
CA TRP A 90 3.62 -15.50 -7.90
C TRP A 90 5.13 -15.49 -8.08
N ARG A 91 5.66 -16.64 -8.49
CA ARG A 91 7.06 -16.84 -8.84
C ARG A 91 7.18 -17.43 -10.25
N PRO A 92 8.32 -17.23 -10.94
CA PRO A 92 8.56 -17.81 -12.26
C PRO A 92 8.54 -19.34 -12.28
N ASP A 93 8.77 -19.99 -11.14
CA ASP A 93 8.67 -21.45 -10.98
C ASP A 93 7.22 -21.99 -11.02
N GLY A 94 6.22 -21.11 -11.16
CA GLY A 94 4.81 -21.46 -11.22
C GLY A 94 4.09 -21.42 -9.87
N SER A 95 4.82 -21.26 -8.76
CA SER A 95 4.21 -21.17 -7.43
C SER A 95 3.35 -19.92 -7.29
N ARG A 96 2.17 -20.06 -6.68
CA ARG A 96 1.23 -18.95 -6.45
C ARG A 96 0.81 -18.88 -4.99
N TYR A 97 0.60 -17.66 -4.52
CA TYR A 97 0.27 -17.37 -3.13
C TYR A 97 -0.81 -16.31 -3.03
N VAL A 98 -1.59 -16.35 -1.95
CA VAL A 98 -2.61 -15.36 -1.62
C VAL A 98 -2.49 -14.95 -0.16
N THR A 99 -2.93 -13.73 0.16
CA THR A 99 -3.07 -13.29 1.55
C THR A 99 -4.25 -12.37 1.74
N ARG A 100 -4.87 -12.45 2.93
CA ARG A 100 -5.92 -11.53 3.40
C ARG A 100 -5.47 -10.73 4.62
N ALA A 101 -4.16 -10.63 4.83
CA ALA A 101 -3.60 -9.95 6.01
C ALA A 101 -3.96 -8.45 6.06
N ASN A 102 -4.23 -7.84 4.91
CA ASN A 102 -4.78 -6.49 4.77
C ASN A 102 -6.14 -6.31 5.46
N ARG A 103 -6.89 -7.39 5.75
CA ARG A 103 -8.22 -7.32 6.39
C ARG A 103 -8.18 -7.46 7.90
N ALA A 104 -7.00 -7.74 8.47
CA ALA A 104 -6.89 -8.20 9.85
C ALA A 104 -6.80 -7.09 10.89
N LEU A 105 -6.61 -5.83 10.47
CA LEU A 105 -6.54 -4.66 11.31
C LEU A 105 -7.36 -3.52 10.71
N PRO A 106 -8.00 -2.67 11.54
CA PRO A 106 -8.64 -1.46 11.06
C PRO A 106 -7.60 -0.43 10.59
N TYR A 107 -7.92 0.30 9.54
CA TYR A 107 -7.11 1.39 9.00
C TYR A 107 -7.48 2.74 9.63
N ASN A 108 -6.52 3.65 9.61
CA ASN A 108 -6.73 5.05 9.93
C ASN A 108 -5.79 5.91 9.08
N SER A 109 -6.00 7.23 9.08
CA SER A 109 -5.20 8.17 8.30
C SER A 109 -3.81 8.44 8.88
N ALA A 110 -3.60 8.14 10.17
CA ALA A 110 -2.39 8.49 10.90
C ALA A 110 -1.23 7.54 10.59
N GLU A 111 -1.48 6.22 10.56
CA GLU A 111 -0.41 5.23 10.51
C GLU A 111 -0.70 4.11 9.50
N PRO A 112 0.27 3.77 8.63
CA PRO A 112 0.13 2.62 7.74
C PRO A 112 0.18 1.31 8.51
N VAL A 113 -0.40 0.27 7.92
CA VAL A 113 -0.20 -1.12 8.35
C VAL A 113 0.94 -1.72 7.52
N ARG A 114 1.94 -2.27 8.19
CA ARG A 114 3.08 -2.95 7.56
C ARG A 114 2.98 -4.44 7.87
N ALA A 115 2.87 -5.24 6.82
CA ALA A 115 2.87 -6.70 6.87
C ALA A 115 4.22 -7.24 6.43
N THR A 116 4.87 -8.02 7.28
CA THR A 116 6.08 -8.77 6.91
C THR A 116 5.71 -10.26 6.83
N VAL A 117 5.86 -10.85 5.66
CA VAL A 117 5.75 -12.29 5.45
C VAL A 117 7.04 -12.95 5.92
N SER A 118 6.93 -13.89 6.86
CA SER A 118 8.03 -14.78 7.21
C SER A 118 8.00 -15.97 6.26
N PHE A 119 8.89 -15.97 5.27
CA PHE A 119 8.81 -16.88 4.13
C PHE A 119 9.55 -18.18 4.40
N ASP A 120 8.87 -19.31 4.17
CA ASP A 120 9.45 -20.65 4.27
C ASP A 120 8.97 -21.49 3.09
N ALA A 121 9.87 -21.75 2.14
CA ALA A 121 9.57 -22.48 0.91
C ALA A 121 9.07 -23.91 1.16
N ALA A 122 9.37 -24.50 2.33
CA ALA A 122 8.92 -25.84 2.69
C ALA A 122 7.48 -25.87 3.22
N ARG A 123 6.84 -24.71 3.42
CA ARG A 123 5.48 -24.62 3.98
C ARG A 123 4.49 -24.09 2.95
N ASP A 124 3.32 -24.73 2.92
CA ASP A 124 2.18 -24.27 2.13
C ASP A 124 1.47 -23.05 2.73
N ALA A 125 1.76 -22.71 3.99
CA ALA A 125 1.19 -21.52 4.63
C ALA A 125 2.19 -20.88 5.59
N MET A 126 2.45 -19.60 5.37
CA MET A 126 3.45 -18.80 6.05
C MET A 126 2.80 -17.82 7.01
N THR A 127 3.62 -17.30 7.92
CA THR A 127 3.17 -16.33 8.94
C THR A 127 3.30 -14.91 8.41
N VAL A 128 2.30 -14.08 8.70
CA VAL A 128 2.34 -12.64 8.41
C VAL A 128 2.34 -11.87 9.73
N VAL A 129 3.36 -11.03 9.92
CA VAL A 129 3.49 -10.17 11.11
C VAL A 129 3.04 -8.77 10.73
N LEU A 130 2.04 -8.24 11.44
CA LEU A 130 1.50 -6.91 11.24
C LEU A 130 2.04 -5.93 12.28
N ARG A 131 2.50 -4.78 11.79
CA ARG A 131 2.93 -3.61 12.58
C ARG A 131 2.16 -2.38 12.14
N ARG A 132 2.12 -1.37 13.02
CA ARG A 132 1.48 -0.09 12.74
C ARG A 132 2.53 1.03 12.81
N GLY A 133 2.51 1.92 11.83
CA GLY A 133 3.42 3.05 11.77
C GLY A 133 4.88 2.63 11.53
N ASP A 134 5.79 3.47 12.01
CA ASP A 134 7.24 3.20 12.02
C ASP A 134 7.70 2.64 13.37
N GLN A 135 6.77 2.35 14.28
CA GLN A 135 7.07 1.70 15.55
C GLN A 135 7.33 0.21 15.35
N ASP A 136 8.35 -0.33 16.00
CA ASP A 136 8.69 -1.77 15.99
C ASP A 136 7.67 -2.65 16.74
N ARG A 137 6.58 -2.07 17.25
CA ARG A 137 5.58 -2.79 18.00
C ARG A 137 4.72 -3.67 17.08
N ILE A 138 4.76 -4.97 17.33
CA ILE A 138 3.88 -5.94 16.69
C ILE A 138 2.43 -5.66 17.13
N ALA A 139 1.56 -5.40 16.16
CA ALA A 139 0.14 -5.24 16.38
C ALA A 139 -0.58 -6.59 16.35
N ARG A 140 -0.19 -7.49 15.43
CA ARG A 140 -0.79 -8.82 15.31
C ARG A 140 0.14 -9.79 14.60
N VAL A 141 0.10 -11.07 15.00
CA VAL A 141 0.75 -12.16 14.26
C VAL A 141 -0.34 -13.05 13.68
N LEU A 142 -0.28 -13.29 12.38
CA LEU A 142 -1.25 -14.09 11.65
C LEU A 142 -0.57 -15.37 11.16
N PRO A 143 -0.66 -16.48 11.91
CA PRO A 143 -0.16 -17.76 11.42
C PRO A 143 -0.96 -18.20 10.20
N ARG A 144 -0.30 -18.83 9.23
CA ARG A 144 -0.91 -19.40 8.02
C ARG A 144 -1.71 -18.39 7.17
N ALA A 145 -1.30 -17.12 7.15
CA ALA A 145 -2.02 -16.04 6.47
C ALA A 145 -1.47 -15.68 5.09
N PHE A 146 -0.33 -16.23 4.70
CA PHE A 146 0.18 -16.18 3.33
C PHE A 146 0.23 -17.60 2.81
N VAL A 147 -0.72 -17.95 1.94
CA VAL A 147 -1.07 -19.34 1.63
C VAL A 147 -0.70 -19.63 0.19
N ARG A 148 0.02 -20.73 -0.02
CA ARG A 148 0.29 -21.28 -1.35
C ARG A 148 -0.98 -21.91 -1.91
N VAL A 149 -1.31 -21.57 -3.15
CA VAL A 149 -2.51 -22.05 -3.86
C VAL A 149 -2.18 -22.84 -5.12
N GLN A 150 -0.92 -22.81 -5.56
CA GLN A 150 -0.38 -23.57 -6.69
C GLN A 150 1.13 -23.76 -6.50
#